data_AF-A0A659UW50-F1
#
_entry.id   AF-A0A659UW50-F1
#
_cell.length_a   1.000
_cell.length_b   1.000
_cell.length_c   1.000
_cell.angle_alpha   90.00
_cell.angle_beta   90.00
_cell.angle_gamma   90.00
#
_symmetry.space_group_name_H-M   'P 1'
#
loop_
_entity.id
_entity.type
_entity.pdbx_description
1 polymer ?
#
loop_
_entity_poly.entity_id
_entity_poly.type
_entity_poly.pdbx_seq_one_letter_code
_entity_poly.pdbx_strand_id
1 'polypeptide(L)'
;EIVSRERPLEVLQNIVGQLISPLGSAGLIIVVVIFMLLEREDLRDRFIRLVGYGDLHRTTEALQDAGKRVGRYLLMQLVVNILYAIPIAIGLWILGIPNALLWGLLALALRFVPYIGPAIGMLLPLFLALAVAPGWSLVLWTAALFVVMELVTGNVVEPWLYGS
;
A
#
# COMPACT_ATOMS: atom_id res chain seq x y z
N GLU A 1 25.89 39.01 -18.52
CA GLU A 1 25.18 38.27 -17.47
C GLU A 1 26.16 38.04 -16.33
N ILE A 2 25.75 38.43 -15.12
CA ILE A 2 26.62 38.79 -14.01
C ILE A 2 27.14 37.50 -13.36
N VAL A 3 28.42 37.20 -13.54
CA VAL A 3 29.12 36.18 -12.74
C VAL A 3 29.30 36.76 -11.35
N SER A 4 28.36 36.48 -10.46
CA SER A 4 28.42 36.82 -9.04
C SER A 4 29.69 36.22 -8.44
N ARG A 5 30.68 37.06 -8.15
CA ARG A 5 31.80 36.66 -7.26
C ARG A 5 31.22 36.45 -5.87
N GLU A 6 30.84 35.21 -5.53
CA GLU A 6 30.62 34.87 -4.12
C GLU A 6 31.90 35.19 -3.36
N ARG A 7 31.80 36.03 -2.33
CA ARG A 7 32.99 36.46 -1.59
C ARG A 7 33.55 35.22 -0.90
N PRO A 8 34.86 34.93 -0.97
CA PRO A 8 35.46 33.76 -0.30
C PRO A 8 35.11 33.67 1.19
N LEU A 9 34.85 34.82 1.81
CA LEU A 9 34.41 34.99 3.19
C LEU A 9 32.99 34.46 3.44
N GLU A 10 32.07 34.59 2.48
CA GLU A 10 30.70 34.08 2.58
C GLU A 10 30.69 32.55 2.47
N VAL A 11 31.51 31.99 1.58
CA VAL A 11 31.70 30.54 1.46
C VAL A 11 32.28 29.95 2.75
N LEU A 12 33.28 30.61 3.34
CA LEU A 12 33.86 30.19 4.63
C LEU A 12 32.85 30.30 5.78
N GLN A 13 32.04 31.36 5.84
CA GLN A 13 31.01 31.51 6.87
C GLN A 13 29.89 30.47 6.73
N ASN A 14 29.49 30.12 5.50
CA ASN A 14 28.48 29.11 5.25
C ASN A 14 28.96 27.70 5.62
N ILE A 15 30.21 27.36 5.28
CA ILE A 15 30.82 26.07 5.66
C ILE A 15 30.99 25.98 7.19
N VAL A 16 31.51 27.04 7.82
CA VAL A 16 31.70 27.06 9.29
C VAL A 16 30.35 27.02 10.01
N GLY A 17 29.34 27.75 9.53
CA GLY A 17 27.99 27.74 10.09
C GLY A 17 27.31 26.36 10.01
N GLN A 18 27.51 25.65 8.89
CA GLN A 18 27.01 24.28 8.70
C GLN A 18 27.71 23.26 9.60
N LEU A 19 28.96 23.51 10.02
CA LEU A 19 29.70 22.62 10.93
C LEU A 19 29.43 22.89 12.42
N ILE A 20 29.08 24.13 12.80
CA ILE A 20 28.76 24.48 14.19
C ILE A 20 27.39 23.90 14.61
N SER A 21 26.42 23.88 13.70
CA SER A 21 25.08 23.35 13.99
C SER A 21 25.07 21.89 14.49
N PRO A 22 25.74 20.92 13.84
CA PRO A 22 25.78 19.54 14.33
C PRO A 22 26.60 19.39 15.62
N LEU A 23 27.61 20.23 15.86
CA LEU A 23 28.37 20.22 17.13
C LEU A 23 27.51 20.68 18.32
N GLY A 24 26.68 21.70 18.13
CA GLY A 24 25.69 22.11 19.13
C GLY A 24 24.66 21.02 19.45
N SER A 25 24.13 20.38 18.41
CA SER A 25 23.20 19.25 18.57
C SER A 25 23.86 18.05 19.24
N ALA A 26 25.11 17.73 18.90
CA ALA A 26 25.87 16.65 19.52
C ALA A 26 26.10 16.91 21.02
N GLY A 27 26.43 18.15 21.39
CA GLY A 27 26.55 18.56 22.80
C GLY A 27 25.25 18.36 23.57
N LEU A 28 24.12 18.78 22.99
CA LEU A 28 22.80 18.58 23.60
C LEU A 28 22.46 17.09 23.76
N ILE A 29 22.72 16.27 22.73
CA ILE A 29 22.49 14.82 22.78
C ILE A 29 23.34 14.18 23.88
N ILE A 30 24.62 14.55 23.99
CA ILE A 30 25.51 14.02 25.05
C ILE A 30 24.95 14.35 26.43
N VAL A 31 24.54 15.61 26.65
CA VAL A 31 23.96 16.04 27.93
C VAL A 31 22.68 15.25 28.23
N VAL A 32 21.75 15.14 27.28
CA VAL A 32 20.50 14.38 27.43
C VAL A 32 20.77 12.90 27.71
N VAL A 33 21.72 12.28 27.01
CA VAL A 33 22.09 10.88 27.22
C VAL A 33 22.70 10.67 28.59
N ILE A 34 23.58 11.58 29.06
CA ILE A 34 24.14 11.50 30.41
C ILE A 34 23.02 11.59 31.46
N PHE A 35 22.11 12.55 31.33
CA PHE A 35 20.95 12.65 32.23
C PHE A 35 20.07 11.41 32.17
N MET A 36 19.80 10.86 30.98
CA MET A 36 19.07 9.60 30.82
C MET A 36 19.77 8.41 31.49
N LEU A 37 21.10 8.34 31.46
CA LEU A 37 21.87 7.28 32.09
C LEU A 37 21.92 7.44 33.61
N LEU A 38 21.97 8.67 34.12
CA LEU A 38 21.92 8.96 35.55
C LEU A 38 20.53 8.65 36.14
N GLU A 39 19.46 9.03 35.43
CA GLU A 39 18.07 8.79 35.84
C GLU A 39 17.50 7.47 35.28
N ARG A 40 18.35 6.54 34.84
CA ARG A 40 17.92 5.32 34.13
C ARG A 40 16.89 4.51 34.91
N GLU A 41 16.98 4.49 36.25
CA GLU A 41 16.10 3.71 37.13
C GLU A 41 14.74 4.38 37.25
N ASP A 42 14.68 5.70 37.42
CA ASP A 42 13.44 6.48 37.41
C ASP A 42 12.76 6.49 36.03
N LEU A 43 13.56 6.59 34.96
CA LEU A 43 13.05 6.49 33.58
C LEU A 43 12.55 5.09 33.27
N ARG A 44 13.26 4.05 33.71
CA ARG A 44 12.81 2.65 33.62
C ARG A 44 11.53 2.45 34.41
N ASP A 45 11.42 2.96 35.63
CA ASP A 45 10.24 2.78 36.46
C ASP A 45 9.05 3.60 35.94
N ARG A 46 9.28 4.79 35.38
CA ARG A 46 8.26 5.55 34.64
C ARG A 46 7.83 4.84 33.37
N PHE A 47 8.76 4.27 32.61
CA PHE A 47 8.47 3.49 31.41
C PHE A 47 7.71 2.21 31.75
N ILE A 48 8.12 1.49 32.81
CA ILE A 48 7.39 0.35 33.37
C ILE A 48 6.05 0.79 33.94
N ARG A 49 5.87 1.99 34.50
CA ARG A 49 4.53 2.46 34.89
C ARG A 49 3.66 2.88 33.70
N LEU A 50 4.27 3.38 32.63
CA LEU A 50 3.59 3.69 31.37
C LEU A 50 3.16 2.42 30.62
N VAL A 51 4.02 1.40 30.62
CA VAL A 51 3.85 0.15 29.85
C VAL A 51 3.33 -0.98 30.73
N GLY A 52 3.99 -1.22 31.85
CA GLY A 52 3.71 -2.23 32.86
C GLY A 52 2.74 -1.77 33.94
N TYR A 53 1.56 -1.37 33.51
CA TYR A 53 0.25 -1.69 34.12
C TYR A 53 -0.84 -1.50 33.06
N GLY A 54 -0.48 -1.62 31.78
CA GLY A 54 -1.45 -1.74 30.70
C GLY A 54 -2.00 -3.15 30.75
N ASP A 55 -3.15 -3.31 31.41
CA ASP A 55 -4.02 -4.47 31.47
C ASP A 55 -3.71 -5.46 30.31
N LEU A 56 -2.89 -6.48 30.59
CA LEU A 56 -2.41 -7.44 29.58
C LEU A 56 -3.59 -8.09 28.86
N HIS A 57 -4.71 -8.18 29.59
CA HIS A 57 -6.02 -8.55 29.10
C HIS A 57 -6.50 -7.59 28.00
N ARG A 58 -6.52 -6.28 28.22
CA ARG A 58 -6.91 -5.27 27.21
C ARG A 58 -5.99 -5.24 26.00
N THR A 59 -4.69 -5.43 26.19
CA THR A 59 -3.74 -5.51 25.06
C THR A 59 -4.01 -6.76 24.22
N THR A 60 -4.28 -7.89 24.87
CA THR A 60 -4.64 -9.16 24.20
C THR A 60 -5.99 -9.05 23.50
N GLU A 61 -7.00 -8.46 24.15
CA GLU A 61 -8.31 -8.18 23.56
C GLU A 61 -8.20 -7.27 22.35
N ALA A 62 -7.40 -6.20 22.43
CA ALA A 62 -7.18 -5.29 21.31
C ALA A 62 -6.52 -5.99 20.10
N LEU A 63 -5.55 -6.86 20.34
CA LEU A 63 -4.92 -7.67 19.28
C LEU A 63 -5.89 -8.69 18.68
N GLN A 64 -6.72 -9.34 19.51
CA GLN A 64 -7.76 -10.26 19.02
C GLN A 64 -8.81 -9.53 18.18
N ASP A 65 -9.23 -8.35 18.61
CA ASP A 65 -10.18 -7.52 17.86
C ASP A 65 -9.57 -6.99 16.56
N ALA A 66 -8.31 -6.57 16.58
CA ALA A 66 -7.58 -6.22 15.36
C ALA A 66 -7.51 -7.41 14.39
N GLY A 67 -7.17 -8.60 14.90
CA GLY A 67 -7.13 -9.84 14.11
C GLY A 67 -8.49 -10.18 13.50
N LYS A 68 -9.58 -10.09 14.28
CA LYS A 68 -10.95 -10.30 13.78
C LYS A 68 -11.32 -9.30 12.70
N ARG A 69 -10.96 -8.02 12.86
CA ARG A 69 -11.24 -6.96 11.89
C ARG A 69 -10.47 -7.19 10.58
N VAL A 70 -9.18 -7.50 10.66
CA VAL A 70 -8.34 -7.82 9.50
C VAL A 70 -8.86 -9.07 8.79
N GLY A 71 -9.15 -10.14 9.55
CA GLY A 71 -9.71 -11.37 8.99
C GLY A 71 -11.03 -11.13 8.27
N ARG A 72 -11.94 -10.34 8.87
CA ARG A 72 -13.22 -9.98 8.23
C ARG A 72 -13.01 -9.17 6.96
N TYR A 73 -12.09 -8.21 6.95
CA TYR A 73 -11.73 -7.45 5.75
C TYR A 73 -11.18 -8.35 4.65
N LEU A 74 -10.23 -9.24 4.96
CA LEU A 74 -9.65 -10.16 3.97
C LEU A 74 -10.70 -11.13 3.39
N LEU A 75 -11.64 -11.59 4.22
CA LEU A 75 -12.76 -12.42 3.76
C LEU A 75 -13.68 -11.63 2.82
N MET A 76 -14.06 -10.40 3.19
CA MET A 76 -14.85 -9.53 2.32
C MET A 76 -14.13 -9.25 0.99
N GLN A 77 -12.83 -8.95 1.05
CA GLN A 77 -12.01 -8.75 -0.14
C GLN A 77 -11.98 -10.00 -1.03
N LEU A 78 -11.87 -11.19 -0.44
CA LEU A 78 -11.92 -12.45 -1.19
C LEU A 78 -13.27 -12.62 -1.90
N VAL A 79 -14.38 -12.33 -1.21
CA VAL A 79 -15.73 -12.40 -1.80
C VAL A 79 -15.86 -11.43 -2.99
N VAL A 80 -15.43 -10.17 -2.83
CA VAL A 80 -15.41 -9.18 -3.91
C VAL A 80 -14.57 -9.67 -5.09
N ASN A 81 -13.37 -10.20 -4.82
CA ASN A 81 -12.46 -10.68 -5.85
C ASN A 81 -13.04 -11.89 -6.61
N ILE A 82 -13.76 -12.79 -5.93
CA ILE A 82 -14.45 -13.92 -6.57
C ILE A 82 -15.58 -13.42 -7.48
N LEU A 83 -16.41 -12.50 -6.98
CA LEU A 83 -17.52 -11.91 -7.74
C LEU A 83 -17.04 -11.13 -8.97
N TYR A 84 -15.83 -10.58 -8.93
CA TYR A 84 -15.17 -9.95 -10.07
C TYR A 84 -14.59 -10.99 -11.04
N ALA A 85 -13.84 -11.96 -10.53
CA ALA A 85 -13.04 -12.89 -11.33
C ALA A 85 -13.87 -13.92 -12.10
N ILE A 86 -14.98 -14.41 -11.54
CA ILE A 86 -15.83 -15.40 -12.21
C ILE A 86 -16.42 -14.83 -13.52
N PRO A 87 -17.08 -13.65 -13.53
CA PRO A 87 -17.54 -13.02 -14.76
C PRO A 87 -16.42 -12.70 -15.75
N ILE A 88 -15.23 -12.31 -15.28
CA ILE A 88 -14.07 -12.11 -16.16
C ILE A 88 -13.67 -13.40 -16.85
N ALA A 89 -13.55 -14.52 -16.12
CA ALA A 89 -13.22 -15.81 -16.71
C ALA A 89 -14.26 -16.25 -17.74
N ILE A 90 -15.54 -16.09 -17.41
CA ILE A 90 -16.65 -16.44 -18.32
C ILE A 90 -16.64 -15.53 -19.55
N GLY A 91 -16.46 -14.22 -19.38
CA GLY A 91 -16.43 -13.27 -20.48
C GLY A 91 -15.26 -13.51 -21.43
N LEU A 92 -14.06 -13.76 -20.90
CA LEU A 92 -12.90 -14.11 -21.71
C LEU A 92 -13.09 -15.43 -22.46
N TRP A 93 -13.73 -16.41 -21.84
CA TRP A 93 -14.07 -17.69 -22.49
C TRP A 93 -15.05 -17.49 -23.65
N ILE A 94 -16.10 -16.67 -23.46
CA ILE A 94 -17.06 -16.32 -24.51
C ILE A 94 -16.37 -15.57 -25.67
N LEU A 95 -15.41 -14.70 -25.37
CA LEU A 95 -14.62 -13.99 -26.36
C LEU A 95 -13.59 -14.89 -27.09
N GLY A 96 -13.44 -16.14 -26.67
CA GLY A 96 -12.48 -17.08 -27.27
C GLY A 96 -11.03 -16.83 -26.89
N ILE A 97 -10.77 -16.08 -25.81
CA ILE A 97 -9.42 -15.86 -25.29
C ILE A 97 -8.92 -17.18 -24.67
N PRO A 98 -7.76 -17.73 -25.10
CA PRO A 98 -7.27 -18.98 -24.55
C PRO A 98 -6.87 -18.81 -23.09
N ASN A 99 -6.98 -19.90 -22.33
CA ASN A 99 -6.69 -19.93 -20.89
C ASN A 99 -7.53 -18.92 -20.07
N ALA A 100 -8.80 -18.69 -20.44
CA ALA A 100 -9.69 -17.77 -19.72
C ALA A 100 -9.74 -18.01 -18.19
N LEU A 101 -9.70 -19.27 -17.75
CA LEU A 101 -9.66 -19.62 -16.32
C LEU A 101 -8.37 -19.13 -15.64
N LEU A 102 -7.22 -19.23 -16.31
CA LEU A 102 -5.94 -18.71 -15.79
C LEU A 102 -6.05 -17.21 -15.55
N TRP A 103 -6.62 -16.47 -16.51
CA TRP A 103 -6.78 -15.02 -16.41
C TRP A 103 -7.77 -14.62 -15.30
N GLY A 104 -8.86 -15.35 -15.12
CA GLY A 104 -9.77 -15.15 -13.99
C GLY A 104 -9.09 -15.39 -12.64
N LEU A 105 -8.32 -16.47 -12.50
CA LEU A 105 -7.58 -16.77 -11.27
C LEU A 105 -6.49 -15.72 -10.98
N LEU A 106 -5.79 -15.26 -12.02
CA LEU A 106 -4.84 -14.16 -11.87
C LEU A 106 -5.54 -12.86 -11.47
N ALA A 107 -6.69 -12.53 -12.06
CA ALA A 107 -7.47 -11.37 -11.67
C ALA A 107 -7.90 -11.46 -10.19
N LEU A 108 -8.36 -12.63 -9.73
CA LEU A 108 -8.71 -12.90 -8.34
C LEU A 108 -7.53 -12.65 -7.39
N ALA A 109 -6.35 -13.19 -7.73
CA ALA A 109 -5.15 -13.08 -6.91
C ALA A 109 -4.56 -11.66 -6.93
N LEU A 110 -4.53 -11.02 -8.08
CA LEU A 110 -3.94 -9.70 -8.25
C LEU A 110 -4.78 -8.59 -7.63
N ARG A 111 -6.11 -8.73 -7.59
CA ARG A 111 -7.03 -7.71 -7.03
C ARG A 111 -6.90 -7.55 -5.50
N PHE A 112 -6.05 -8.33 -4.82
CA PHE A 112 -5.61 -7.99 -3.46
C PHE A 112 -4.68 -6.77 -3.42
N VAL A 113 -4.03 -6.41 -4.52
CA VAL A 113 -3.14 -5.25 -4.65
C VAL A 113 -3.91 -4.10 -5.34
N PRO A 114 -4.25 -3.01 -4.62
CA PRO A 114 -4.98 -1.88 -5.18
C PRO A 114 -4.24 -1.24 -6.36
N TYR A 115 -5.00 -0.75 -7.36
CA TYR A 115 -4.54 -0.10 -8.60
C TYR A 115 -3.71 -1.00 -9.54
N ILE A 116 -2.68 -1.66 -9.01
CA ILE A 116 -1.77 -2.52 -9.78
C ILE A 116 -2.47 -3.81 -10.21
N GLY A 117 -3.25 -4.41 -9.32
CA GLY A 117 -3.89 -5.69 -9.56
C GLY A 117 -4.83 -5.69 -10.76
N PRO A 118 -5.85 -4.81 -10.78
CA PRO A 118 -6.74 -4.64 -11.92
C PRO A 118 -5.99 -4.25 -13.20
N ALA A 119 -4.98 -3.37 -13.11
CA ALA A 119 -4.20 -2.95 -14.27
C ALA A 119 -3.48 -4.13 -14.94
N ILE A 120 -2.74 -4.94 -14.17
CA ILE A 120 -2.03 -6.11 -14.70
C ILE A 120 -3.03 -7.19 -15.15
N GLY A 121 -4.08 -7.43 -14.36
CA GLY A 121 -5.12 -8.42 -14.66
C GLY A 121 -5.87 -8.13 -15.96
N MET A 122 -6.02 -6.86 -16.32
CA MET A 122 -6.59 -6.42 -17.60
C MET A 122 -5.56 -6.43 -18.74
N LEU A 123 -4.37 -5.89 -18.48
CA LEU A 123 -3.35 -5.65 -19.50
C LEU A 123 -2.87 -6.95 -20.17
N LEU A 124 -2.65 -8.02 -19.40
CA LEU A 124 -2.14 -9.27 -19.95
C LEU A 124 -3.12 -9.95 -20.92
N PRO A 125 -4.42 -10.16 -20.59
CA PRO A 125 -5.41 -10.63 -21.55
C PRO A 125 -5.59 -9.71 -22.77
N LEU A 126 -5.44 -8.40 -22.60
CA LEU A 126 -5.51 -7.44 -23.71
C LEU A 126 -4.37 -7.63 -24.73
N PHE A 127 -3.14 -7.83 -24.24
CA PHE A 127 -2.02 -8.17 -25.11
C PHE A 127 -2.22 -9.53 -25.80
N LEU A 128 -2.79 -10.51 -25.09
CA LEU A 128 -3.12 -11.79 -25.68
C LEU A 128 -4.20 -11.65 -26.77
N ALA A 129 -5.21 -10.82 -26.55
CA ALA A 129 -6.24 -10.53 -27.54
C ALA A 129 -5.65 -9.95 -28.84
N LEU A 130 -4.69 -9.03 -28.72
CA LEU A 130 -3.94 -8.46 -29.84
C LEU A 130 -3.12 -9.52 -30.61
N ALA A 131 -2.59 -10.51 -29.90
CA ALA A 131 -1.75 -11.56 -30.48
C ALA A 131 -2.55 -12.67 -31.18
N VAL A 132 -3.77 -12.96 -30.71
CA VAL A 132 -4.55 -14.13 -31.14
C VAL A 132 -5.48 -13.83 -32.32
N ALA A 133 -6.00 -12.61 -32.44
CA ALA A 133 -6.93 -12.25 -33.51
C ALA A 133 -6.46 -11.05 -34.33
N PRO A 134 -6.61 -11.09 -35.68
CA PRO A 134 -6.35 -9.92 -36.50
C PRO A 134 -7.41 -8.84 -36.26
N GLY A 135 -6.96 -7.60 -36.09
CA GLY A 135 -7.83 -6.43 -35.93
C GLY A 135 -8.11 -6.03 -34.47
N TRP A 136 -8.88 -4.94 -34.30
CA TRP A 136 -9.07 -4.30 -32.98
C TRP A 136 -10.33 -4.77 -32.23
N SER A 137 -11.23 -5.51 -32.87
CA SER A 137 -12.54 -5.87 -32.28
C SER A 137 -12.39 -6.68 -30.99
N LEU A 138 -11.63 -7.77 -31.01
CA LEU A 138 -11.44 -8.63 -29.83
C LEU A 138 -10.81 -7.85 -28.66
N VAL A 139 -9.87 -6.96 -28.97
CA VAL A 139 -9.16 -6.11 -28.01
C VAL A 139 -10.12 -5.14 -27.34
N LEU A 140 -10.99 -4.49 -28.13
CA LEU A 140 -12.00 -3.56 -27.62
C LEU A 140 -13.04 -4.27 -26.76
N TRP A 141 -13.51 -5.45 -27.16
CA TRP A 141 -14.44 -6.24 -26.35
C TRP A 141 -13.81 -6.76 -25.05
N THR A 142 -12.55 -7.18 -25.11
CA THR A 142 -11.79 -7.57 -23.90
C THR A 142 -11.63 -6.37 -22.97
N ALA A 143 -11.25 -5.20 -23.49
CA ALA A 143 -11.15 -3.97 -22.69
C ALA A 143 -12.49 -3.57 -22.07
N ALA A 144 -13.56 -3.61 -22.86
CA ALA A 144 -14.92 -3.29 -22.39
C ALA A 144 -15.35 -4.23 -21.27
N LEU A 145 -15.08 -5.54 -21.39
CA LEU A 145 -15.35 -6.52 -20.33
C LEU A 145 -14.70 -6.12 -19.00
N PHE A 146 -13.40 -5.83 -19.01
CA PHE A 146 -12.67 -5.43 -17.80
C PHE A 146 -13.18 -4.10 -17.22
N VAL A 147 -13.39 -3.09 -18.07
CA VAL A 147 -13.86 -1.77 -17.62
C VAL A 147 -15.27 -1.85 -17.05
N VAL A 148 -16.19 -2.55 -17.70
CA VAL A 148 -17.56 -2.74 -17.20
C VAL A 148 -17.54 -3.48 -15.87
N MET A 149 -16.75 -4.55 -15.76
CA MET A 149 -16.62 -5.27 -14.49
C MET A 149 -16.01 -4.40 -13.39
N GLU A 150 -15.02 -3.57 -13.69
CA GLU A 150 -14.45 -2.65 -12.70
C GLU A 150 -15.47 -1.62 -12.22
N LEU A 151 -16.26 -1.07 -13.14
CA LEU A 151 -17.34 -0.14 -12.81
C LEU A 151 -18.43 -0.81 -11.98
N VAL A 152 -18.88 -2.00 -12.36
CA VAL A 152 -19.88 -2.76 -11.60
C VAL A 152 -19.35 -3.11 -10.22
N THR A 153 -18.11 -3.56 -10.11
CA THR A 153 -17.54 -3.93 -8.83
C THR A 153 -17.34 -2.72 -7.92
N GLY A 154 -16.74 -1.65 -8.42
CA GLY A 154 -16.48 -0.44 -7.62
C GLY A 154 -17.74 0.36 -7.26
N ASN A 155 -18.76 0.38 -8.11
CA ASN A 155 -19.97 1.18 -7.87
C ASN A 155 -21.17 0.39 -7.32
N VAL A 156 -21.16 -0.95 -7.40
CA VAL A 156 -22.29 -1.78 -6.95
C VAL A 156 -21.84 -2.81 -5.92
N VAL A 157 -20.86 -3.66 -6.27
CA VAL A 157 -20.47 -4.80 -5.41
C VAL A 157 -19.82 -4.32 -4.11
N GLU A 158 -18.85 -3.42 -4.20
CA GLU A 158 -18.13 -2.90 -3.04
C GLU A 158 -19.04 -2.10 -2.10
N PRO A 159 -19.87 -1.14 -2.54
CA PRO A 159 -20.82 -0.46 -1.66
C PRO A 159 -21.83 -1.41 -1.02
N TRP A 160 -22.29 -2.42 -1.75
CA TRP A 160 -23.25 -3.40 -1.21
C TRP A 160 -22.64 -4.30 -0.13
N LEU A 161 -21.37 -4.69 -0.27
CA LEU A 161 -20.67 -5.55 0.69
C LEU A 161 -20.09 -4.80 1.89
N TYR A 162 -19.62 -3.58 1.69
CA TYR A 162 -19.01 -2.77 2.75
C TYR A 162 -19.98 -1.79 3.43
N GLY A 163 -21.13 -1.51 2.81
CA GLY A 163 -22.13 -0.57 3.31
C GLY A 163 -23.11 -1.15 4.33
N SER A 164 -23.10 -2.47 4.57
CA SER A 164 -23.89 -3.17 5.60
C SER A 164 -23.07 -3.47 6.85
#